data_AF-A0A183B454-F1
#
_entry.id   AF-A0A183B454-F1
#
_cell.length_a   1.000
_cell.length_b   1.000
_cell.length_c   1.000
_cell.angle_alpha   90.00
_cell.angle_beta   90.00
_cell.angle_gamma   90.00
#
_symmetry.space_group_name_H-M   'P 1'
#
loop_
_entity.id
_entity.type
_entity.pdbx_description
1 polymer ?
#
loop_
_entity_poly.entity_id
_entity_poly.type
_entity_poly.pdbx_seq_one_letter_code
_entity_poly.pdbx_strand_id
1 'polypeptide(L)'
;MGKLTPTQSRPQSRRVFVHKDLAHCTHVWVRFDGVRKPLHPPYDGPSKVVRRESKFFIIDRNGKRDSVSLDRLKPAYPDPLCDS
;
A
#
# COMPACT_ATOMS: atom_id res chain seq x y z
N MET A 1 -42.12 -14.96 8.14
CA MET A 1 -40.85 -14.68 7.43
C MET A 1 -39.74 -15.44 8.13
N GLY A 2 -39.01 -16.32 7.45
CA GLY A 2 -37.95 -17.14 8.04
C GLY A 2 -36.63 -16.37 8.16
N LYS A 3 -35.93 -16.54 9.28
CA LYS A 3 -34.65 -15.88 9.58
C LYS A 3 -33.54 -16.50 8.73
N LEU A 4 -33.10 -15.79 7.69
CA LEU A 4 -31.91 -16.17 6.91
C LEU A 4 -30.67 -15.96 7.80
N THR A 5 -29.85 -17.00 7.95
CA THR A 5 -28.55 -16.89 8.63
C THR A 5 -27.43 -17.11 7.61
N PRO A 6 -26.41 -16.24 7.57
CA PRO A 6 -25.34 -16.37 6.59
C PRO A 6 -24.47 -17.59 6.92
N THR A 7 -24.21 -18.43 5.91
CA THR A 7 -23.28 -19.55 6.01
C THR A 7 -21.85 -19.04 6.17
N GLN A 8 -21.06 -19.68 7.05
CA GLN A 8 -19.68 -19.27 7.31
C GLN A 8 -18.83 -19.35 6.04
N SER A 9 -18.13 -18.27 5.71
CA SER A 9 -17.29 -18.19 4.51
C SER A 9 -16.06 -19.08 4.65
N ARG A 10 -15.63 -19.71 3.55
CA ARG A 10 -14.45 -20.59 3.52
C ARG A 10 -13.20 -19.79 3.93
N PRO A 11 -12.39 -20.26 4.90
CA PRO A 11 -11.15 -19.58 5.26
C PRO A 11 -10.18 -19.60 4.07
N GLN A 12 -9.85 -18.41 3.55
CA GLN A 12 -8.82 -18.26 2.53
C GLN A 12 -7.47 -17.95 3.18
N SER A 13 -6.54 -18.90 3.12
CA SER A 13 -5.12 -18.64 3.38
C SER A 13 -4.47 -18.14 2.09
N ARG A 14 -4.53 -16.83 1.86
CA ARG A 14 -3.78 -16.19 0.76
C ARG A 14 -2.37 -15.88 1.27
N ARG A 15 -1.36 -16.47 0.62
CA ARG A 15 0.04 -16.06 0.80
C ARG A 15 0.20 -14.67 0.17
N VAL A 16 0.22 -13.63 1.00
CA VAL A 16 0.47 -12.26 0.56
C VAL A 16 1.98 -12.09 0.42
N PHE A 17 2.44 -11.75 -0.78
CA PHE A 17 3.83 -11.36 -1.00
C PHE A 17 4.03 -9.96 -0.42
N VAL A 18 4.93 -9.82 0.55
CA VAL A 18 5.34 -8.54 1.13
C VAL A 18 6.82 -8.35 0.84
N HIS A 19 7.17 -7.20 0.27
CA HIS A 19 8.55 -6.87 -0.04
C HIS A 19 9.33 -6.65 1.26
N LYS A 20 10.47 -7.32 1.44
CA LYS A 20 11.29 -7.25 2.67
C LYS A 20 11.71 -5.82 2.99
N ASP A 21 12.07 -5.06 1.95
CA ASP A 21 12.55 -3.69 2.09
C ASP A 21 11.49 -2.70 2.59
N LEU A 22 10.20 -3.08 2.62
CA LEU A 22 9.15 -2.25 3.25
C LEU A 22 9.41 -2.00 4.74
N ALA A 23 10.16 -2.89 5.40
CA ALA A 23 10.57 -2.71 6.78
C ALA A 23 11.52 -1.51 6.98
N HIS A 24 12.34 -1.19 5.97
CA HIS A 24 13.43 -0.23 6.09
C HIS A 24 13.31 0.99 5.15
N CYS A 25 12.48 0.93 4.11
CA CYS A 25 12.38 1.99 3.11
C CYS A 25 11.81 3.30 3.69
N THR A 26 12.43 4.44 3.37
CA THR A 26 11.95 5.76 3.83
C THR A 26 10.75 6.26 3.04
N HIS A 27 10.69 5.91 1.76
CA HIS A 27 9.62 6.28 0.84
C HIS A 27 9.00 5.04 0.17
N VAL A 28 7.73 5.16 -0.20
CA VAL A 28 6.96 4.10 -0.86
C VAL A 28 6.15 4.66 -2.03
N TRP A 29 5.99 3.87 -3.08
CA TRP A 29 5.02 4.08 -4.15
C TRP A 29 3.69 3.47 -3.75
N VAL A 30 2.59 4.16 -4.04
CA VAL A 30 1.24 3.77 -3.61
C VAL A 30 0.39 3.43 -4.82
N ARG A 31 -0.16 2.22 -4.88
CA ARG A 31 -1.06 1.82 -5.96
C ARG A 31 -2.41 2.51 -5.83
N PHE A 32 -2.91 3.04 -6.94
CA PHE A 32 -4.27 3.58 -7.04
C PHE A 32 -5.20 2.55 -7.68
N ASP A 33 -6.13 2.01 -6.89
CA ASP A 33 -7.06 0.95 -7.35
C ASP A 33 -8.33 1.49 -8.05
N GLY A 34 -8.44 2.80 -8.25
CA GLY A 34 -9.59 3.41 -8.95
C GLY A 34 -9.40 3.50 -10.47
N VAL A 35 -10.49 3.83 -11.17
CA VAL A 35 -10.45 4.08 -12.63
C VAL A 35 -9.59 5.31 -12.92
N ARG A 36 -8.53 5.14 -13.71
CA ARG A 36 -7.69 6.23 -14.22
C ARG A 36 -7.86 6.39 -15.72
N LYS A 37 -7.50 7.56 -16.23
CA LYS A 37 -7.39 7.79 -17.67
C LYS A 37 -6.35 6.82 -18.27
N PRO A 38 -6.50 6.42 -19.54
CA PRO A 38 -5.50 5.60 -20.23
C PRO A 38 -4.09 6.21 -20.11
N LEU A 39 -3.08 5.34 -20.04
CA LEU A 39 -1.65 5.70 -19.96
C LEU A 39 -1.20 6.44 -18.69
N HIS A 40 -2.05 6.56 -17.67
CA HIS A 40 -1.60 7.05 -16.36
C HIS A 40 -0.90 5.94 -15.57
N PRO A 41 0.20 6.26 -14.86
CA PRO A 41 0.89 5.27 -14.03
C PRO A 41 -0.06 4.75 -12.92
N PRO A 42 -0.03 3.44 -12.64
CA PRO A 42 -0.89 2.83 -11.62
C PRO A 42 -0.43 3.14 -10.19
N TYR A 43 0.78 3.66 -10.02
CA TYR A 43 1.33 4.06 -8.73
C TYR A 43 1.51 5.57 -8.68
N ASP A 44 1.16 6.15 -7.55
CA ASP A 44 1.52 7.52 -7.20
C ASP A 44 2.93 7.57 -6.60
N GLY A 45 3.55 8.74 -6.74
CA GLY A 45 4.96 9.01 -6.43
C GLY A 45 5.43 8.62 -5.03
N PRO A 46 6.74 8.73 -4.78
CA PRO A 46 7.34 8.39 -3.50
C PRO A 46 6.70 9.21 -2.36
N SER A 47 5.98 8.53 -1.48
CA SER A 47 5.35 9.11 -0.30
C SER A 47 6.15 8.73 0.93
N LYS A 48 6.33 9.67 1.86
CA LYS A 48 7.11 9.44 3.08
C LYS A 48 6.36 8.52 4.03
N VAL A 49 7.03 7.48 4.53
CA VAL A 49 6.45 6.59 5.54
C VAL A 49 6.54 7.26 6.92
N VAL A 50 5.38 7.50 7.55
CA VAL A 50 5.28 8.11 8.88
C VAL A 50 5.24 7.05 9.97
N ARG A 51 4.45 5.98 9.78
CA ARG A 51 4.33 4.86 10.73
C ARG A 51 4.16 3.54 9.99
N ARG A 52 4.72 2.47 10.56
CA ARG A 52 4.62 1.10 10.03
C ARG A 52 3.82 0.24 10.99
N GLU A 53 2.83 -0.48 10.48
CA GLU A 53 2.11 -1.54 11.20
C GLU A 53 2.23 -2.86 10.44
N SER A 54 1.81 -3.96 11.06
CA SER A 54 1.90 -5.31 10.49
C SER A 54 1.08 -5.52 9.22
N LYS A 55 0.02 -4.72 8.99
CA LYS A 55 -0.91 -4.88 7.86
C LYS A 55 -1.05 -3.64 6.97
N PHE A 56 -0.68 -2.46 7.47
CA PHE A 56 -0.83 -1.19 6.78
C PHE A 56 0.22 -0.20 7.26
N PHE A 57 0.58 0.77 6.42
CA PHE A 57 1.44 1.89 6.80
C PHE A 57 0.65 3.19 6.80
N ILE A 58 1.09 4.13 7.63
CA ILE A 58 0.66 5.52 7.57
C ILE A 58 1.71 6.28 6.77
N ILE A 59 1.29 6.88 5.66
CA ILE A 59 2.14 7.69 4.79
C ILE A 59 1.74 9.16 4.86
N ASP A 60 2.68 10.05 4.59
CA ASP A 60 2.38 11.44 4.30
C ASP A 60 2.21 11.61 2.80
N ARG A 61 0.99 11.99 2.38
CA ARG A 61 0.64 12.26 1.00
C ARG A 61 0.21 13.71 0.90
N ASN A 62 1.14 14.57 0.49
CA ASN A 62 0.93 16.01 0.34
C ASN A 62 0.42 16.68 1.64
N GLY A 63 1.05 16.37 2.77
CA GLY A 63 0.71 16.92 4.09
C GLY A 63 -0.50 16.27 4.77
N LYS A 64 -1.11 15.26 4.14
CA LYS A 64 -2.20 14.47 4.72
C LYS A 64 -1.68 13.08 5.08
N ARG A 65 -2.00 12.63 6.29
CA ARG A 65 -1.72 11.27 6.74
C ARG A 65 -2.77 10.32 6.18
N ASP A 66 -2.34 9.34 5.41
CA ASP A 66 -3.21 8.32 4.81
C ASP A 66 -2.77 6.92 5.25
N SER A 67 -3.74 6.02 5.42
CA SER A 67 -3.52 4.65 5.86
C SER A 67 -3.64 3.70 4.67
N VAL A 68 -2.53 3.08 4.27
CA VAL A 68 -2.45 2.25 3.07
C VAL A 68 -2.04 0.83 3.45
N SER A 69 -2.77 -0.17 2.94
CA SER A 69 -2.44 -1.57 3.17
C SER A 69 -1.16 -1.99 2.45
N LEU A 70 -0.44 -2.96 3.03
CA LEU A 70 0.85 -3.42 2.49
C LEU A 70 0.77 -3.92 1.04
N ASP A 71 -0.37 -4.48 0.63
CA ASP A 71 -0.60 -5.00 -0.73
C ASP A 71 -0.64 -3.91 -1.82
N ARG A 72 -0.75 -2.64 -1.43
CA ARG A 72 -0.74 -1.48 -2.33
C ARG A 72 0.58 -0.72 -2.30
N LEU A 73 1.55 -1.17 -1.49
CA LEU A 73 2.82 -0.47 -1.31
C LEU A 73 3.94 -1.18 -2.04
N LYS A 74 4.80 -0.36 -2.65
CA LYS A 74 6.09 -0.80 -3.21
C LYS A 74 7.19 0.10 -2.65
N PRO A 75 8.34 -0.41 -2.21
CA PRO A 75 9.43 0.44 -1.75
C PRO A 75 9.90 1.37 -2.87
N ALA A 76 10.18 2.63 -2.53
CA ALA A 76 10.84 3.56 -3.41
C ALA A 76 12.34 3.57 -3.08
N TYR A 77 13.16 3.34 -4.09
CA TYR A 77 14.61 3.46 -3.97
C TYR A 77 14.99 4.89 -4.37
N PRO A 78 15.52 5.71 -3.45
CA PRO A 78 16.13 6.97 -3.85
C PRO A 78 17.34 6.67 -4.74
N ASP A 79 17.54 7.49 -5.77
CA ASP A 79 18.73 7.41 -6.59
C ASP A 79 19.94 7.88 -5.76
N PRO A 80 20.97 7.04 -5.54
CA PRO A 80 22.10 7.41 -4.71
C PRO A 80 23.00 8.49 -5.34
N LEU A 81 22.72 8.94 -6.58
CA LEU A 81 23.52 9.94 -7.30
C LEU A 81 22.92 11.34 -7.28
N CYS A 82 21.78 11.55 -6.60
CA CYS A 82 21.05 12.82 -6.57
C CYS A 82 21.17 13.57 -5.22
N ASP A 83 22.28 13.37 -4.51
CA ASP A 83 22.76 14.26 -3.44
C ASP A 83 24.08 14.88 -3.95
N SER A 84 24.00 16.03 -4.61
CA SER A 84 25.14 16.88 -4.97
C SER A 84 24.78 18.34 -4.72
#